data_AF-A0A169NT10-F1
#
_entry.id   AF-A0A169NT10-F1
#
_cell.length_a   1.000
_cell.length_b   1.000
_cell.length_c   1.000
_cell.angle_alpha   90.00
_cell.angle_beta   90.00
_cell.angle_gamma   90.00
#
_symmetry.space_group_name_H-M   'P 1'
#
loop_
_entity.id
_entity.type
_entity.pdbx_description
1 polymer ?
#
loop_
_entity_poly.entity_id
_entity_poly.type
_entity_poly.pdbx_seq_one_letter_code
_entity_poly.pdbx_strand_id
1 'polypeptide(L)' 'MPFDPLLFFGEAGNGDLFAFLARIDRPDVVVWNHELDSRTWVAPSLTTYLDWRLSGRIELSCRPARLPPGPGPDQRP' A
#
# COMPACT_ATOMS: atom_id res chain seq x y z
N MET A 1 -7.08 -11.25 -1.39
CA MET A 1 -8.40 -11.04 -0.73
C MET A 1 -9.27 -10.24 -1.70
N PRO A 2 -10.60 -10.46 -1.76
CA PRO A 2 -11.48 -9.65 -2.59
C PRO A 2 -11.46 -8.17 -2.18
N PHE A 3 -11.87 -7.27 -3.09
CA PHE A 3 -11.96 -5.82 -2.82
C PHE A 3 -13.21 -5.43 -2.02
N ASP A 4 -14.27 -6.23 -2.08
CA ASP A 4 -15.55 -5.99 -1.40
C ASP A 4 -15.49 -5.52 0.07
N PRO A 5 -14.56 -6.00 0.94
CA PRO A 5 -14.49 -5.51 2.31
C PRO A 5 -13.68 -4.21 2.47
N LEU A 6 -13.06 -3.66 1.41
CA LEU A 6 -12.16 -2.52 1.48
C LEU A 6 -12.90 -1.19 1.25
N LEU A 7 -12.72 -0.27 2.18
CA LEU A 7 -13.05 1.15 1.99
C LEU A 7 -11.74 1.93 1.83
N PHE A 8 -11.44 2.39 0.62
CA PHE A 8 -10.26 3.24 0.37
C PHE A 8 -10.49 4.67 0.86
N PHE A 9 -9.45 5.26 1.45
CA PHE A 9 -9.57 6.60 2.06
C PHE A 9 -8.34 7.50 1.88
N GLY A 10 -7.27 7.00 1.25
CA GLY A 10 -6.08 7.81 1.00
C GLY A 10 -5.08 7.10 0.10
N GLU A 11 -4.10 7.86 -0.39
CA GLU A 11 -3.01 7.35 -1.22
C GLU A 11 -1.64 7.46 -0.53
N ALA A 12 -0.70 6.64 -1.00
CA ALA A 12 0.69 6.63 -0.57
C ALA A 12 1.63 7.43 -1.51
N GLY A 13 1.13 8.02 -2.59
CA GLY A 13 1.89 8.84 -3.53
C GLY A 13 2.62 8.06 -4.64
N ASN A 14 2.48 6.73 -4.66
CA ASN A 14 3.01 5.82 -5.69
C ASN A 14 1.88 5.03 -6.39
N GLY A 15 0.62 5.42 -6.19
CA GLY A 15 -0.55 4.67 -6.66
C GLY A 15 -1.08 3.62 -5.67
N ASP A 16 -0.35 3.31 -4.59
CA ASP A 16 -0.86 2.43 -3.53
C ASP A 16 -1.90 3.16 -2.66
N LEU A 17 -2.93 2.42 -2.25
CA LEU A 17 -4.08 2.99 -1.55
C LEU A 17 -4.22 2.42 -0.14
N PHE A 18 -4.52 3.29 0.83
CA PHE A 18 -4.89 2.88 2.18
C PHE A 18 -6.37 2.50 2.25
N ALA A 19 -6.69 1.44 2.98
CA ALA A 19 -8.06 0.95 3.15
C ALA A 19 -8.37 0.45 4.57
N PHE A 20 -9.63 0.57 4.97
CA PHE A 20 -10.23 -0.11 6.13
C PHE A 20 -10.98 -1.36 5.72
N LEU A 21 -11.02 -2.35 6.62
CA LEU A 21 -11.78 -3.59 6.47
C LEU A 21 -13.25 -3.42 6.94
N ALA A 22 -14.00 -2.55 6.26
CA ALA A 22 -15.32 -2.07 6.69
C ALA A 22 -16.41 -3.16 6.83
N ARG A 23 -16.35 -4.24 6.04
CA ARG A 23 -17.41 -5.28 6.03
C ARG A 23 -17.13 -6.48 6.93
N ILE A 24 -16.02 -6.50 7.64
CA ILE A 24 -15.61 -7.65 8.47
C ILE A 24 -15.32 -7.27 9.93
N ASP A 25 -15.89 -6.15 10.38
CA ASP A 25 -15.75 -5.62 11.76
C ASP A 25 -14.30 -5.62 12.26
N ARG A 26 -13.36 -5.30 11.35
CA ARG A 26 -11.95 -5.12 11.69
C ARG A 26 -11.56 -3.68 11.47
N PRO A 27 -11.12 -2.96 12.52
CA PRO A 27 -10.72 -1.57 12.40
C PRO A 27 -9.34 -1.39 11.73
N ASP A 28 -8.66 -2.49 11.40
CA ASP A 28 -7.34 -2.49 10.79
C ASP A 28 -7.25 -1.62 9.53
N VAL A 29 -6.14 -0.91 9.41
CA VAL A 29 -5.70 -0.21 8.21
C VAL A 29 -4.69 -1.08 7.48
N VAL A 30 -4.90 -1.24 6.19
CA VAL A 30 -3.94 -1.84 5.27
C VAL A 30 -3.54 -0.85 4.19
N VAL A 31 -2.35 -1.03 3.61
CA VAL A 31 -1.99 -0.46 2.31
C VAL A 31 -2.11 -1.55 1.26
N TRP A 32 -2.81 -1.23 0.17
CA TRP A 32 -2.95 -2.09 -1.00
C TRP A 32 -1.91 -1.71 -2.05
N ASN A 33 -1.05 -2.67 -2.39
CA ASN A 33 -0.14 -2.55 -3.52
C ASN A 33 -0.89 -2.88 -4.81
N HIS A 34 -1.05 -1.89 -5.67
CA HIS A 34 -1.90 -2.01 -6.86
C HIS A 34 -1.26 -2.84 -7.98
N GLU A 35 0.08 -2.94 -8.01
CA GLU A 35 0.82 -3.70 -9.02
C GLU A 35 0.75 -5.21 -8.78
N LEU A 36 0.80 -5.62 -7.50
CA LEU A 36 0.90 -7.02 -7.08
C LEU A 36 -0.40 -7.56 -6.44
N ASP A 37 -1.43 -6.72 -6.31
CA ASP A 37 -2.66 -7.00 -5.55
C ASP A 37 -2.40 -7.53 -4.11
N SER A 38 -1.31 -7.07 -3.51
CA SER A 38 -0.95 -7.46 -2.14
C SER A 38 -1.42 -6.41 -1.13
N ARG A 39 -1.58 -6.81 0.13
CA ARG A 39 -2.06 -5.94 1.21
C ARG A 39 -1.16 -6.13 2.42
N THR A 40 -0.67 -5.02 2.96
CA THR A 40 0.21 -5.00 4.13
C THR A 40 -0.49 -4.25 5.25
N TRP A 41 -0.50 -4.83 6.45
CA TRP A 41 -1.04 -4.18 7.64
C TRP A 41 -0.22 -2.94 7.99
N VAL A 42 -0.90 -1.84 8.29
CA VAL A 42 -0.30 -0.54 8.61
C VAL A 42 -0.59 -0.13 10.03
N ALA A 43 -1.82 -0.32 10.51
CA ALA A 43 -2.23 0.11 11.85
C ALA A 43 -3.47 -0.67 12.32
N PRO A 44 -3.71 -0.79 13.64
CA PRO A 44 -4.86 -1.52 14.18
C PRO A 44 -6.17 -0.72 14.13
N SER A 45 -6.14 0.59 13.84
CA SER A 45 -7.33 1.44 13.76
C SER A 45 -7.06 2.71 12.94
N LEU A 46 -8.12 3.40 12.50
CA LEU A 46 -8.01 4.73 11.86
C LEU A 46 -7.32 5.73 12.79
N THR A 47 -7.68 5.73 14.07
CA THR A 47 -7.09 6.64 15.07
C THR A 47 -5.59 6.42 15.21
N THR A 48 -5.17 5.16 15.34
CA THR A 48 -3.74 4.81 15.40
C THR A 48 -3.01 5.15 14.10
N TYR A 49 -3.66 4.91 12.95
CA TYR A 49 -3.10 5.31 11.66
C TYR A 49 -2.86 6.82 11.58
N LEU A 50 -3.82 7.65 12.01
CA LEU A 50 -3.68 9.12 11.98
C LEU A 50 -2.53 9.58 12.89
N ASP A 51 -2.46 9.06 14.11
CA ASP A 51 -1.36 9.34 15.04
C ASP A 51 0.00 8.97 14.43
N TRP A 52 0.12 7.76 13.88
CA TRP A 52 1.37 7.29 13.27
C TRP A 52 1.71 8.03 11.98
N ARG A 53 0.71 8.46 11.20
CA ARG A 53 0.95 9.21 9.96
C ARG A 53 1.42 10.63 10.26
N LEU A 54 0.79 11.31 11.22
CA LEU A 54 1.13 12.68 11.61
C LEU A 54 2.47 12.77 12.36
N SER A 55 2.83 11.70 13.08
CA SER A 55 4.14 11.59 13.76
C SER A 55 5.26 11.04 12.87
N GLY A 56 4.97 10.63 11.64
CA GLY A 56 5.97 10.09 10.70
C GLY A 56 6.41 8.65 10.99
N ARG A 57 5.68 7.90 11.83
CA ARG A 57 5.97 6.50 12.19
C ARG A 57 5.61 5.50 11.08
N ILE A 58 4.77 5.90 10.13
CA ILE A 58 4.46 5.08 8.95
C ILE A 58 5.55 5.36 7.89
N GLU A 59 6.56 4.50 7.85
CA GLU A 59 7.49 4.42 6.72
C GLU A 59 6.90 3.52 5.64
N LEU A 60 6.11 4.08 4.73
CA LEU A 60 5.84 3.41 3.47
C LEU A 60 7.06 3.61 2.57
N SER A 61 7.73 2.51 2.23
CA SER A 61 8.82 2.57 1.27
C SER A 61 8.27 2.98 -0.09
N CYS A 62 8.32 4.28 -0.40
CA CYS A 62 8.52 4.76 -1.76
C CYS A 62 9.92 4.30 -2.21
N ARG A 63 10.12 2.99 -2.41
CA ARG A 63 11.19 2.54 -3.29
C ARG A 63 10.52 2.28 -4.63
N PRO A 64 10.88 3.02 -5.71
CA PRO A 64 10.56 2.52 -7.02
C PRO A 64 11.11 1.09 -7.08
N ALA A 65 10.31 0.14 -7.53
CA ALA A 65 10.84 -1.17 -7.91
C ALA A 65 12.08 -0.86 -8.75
N ARG A 66 13.26 -1.26 -8.26
CA ARG A 66 14.48 -1.12 -9.05
C ARG A 66 14.25 -2.04 -10.24
N LEU A 67 13.80 -1.47 -11.36
CA LEU A 67 13.65 -2.22 -12.60
C LEU A 67 15.00 -2.90 -12.82
N PRO A 68 15.06 -4.23 -13.01
CA PRO A 68 16.30 -4.85 -13.43
C PRO A 68 16.79 -4.08 -14.66
N PRO A 69 18.11 -3.82 -14.80
CA PRO A 69 18.61 -3.15 -15.99
C PRO A 69 18.03 -3.86 -17.20
N GLY A 70 17.36 -3.10 -18.07
CA GLY A 70 16.81 -3.65 -19.31
C GLY A 70 17.92 -4.36 -20.09
N PRO A 71 17.58 -5.31 -20.97
CA PRO A 71 18.58 -5.96 -21.80
C PRO A 71 19.43 -4.88 -22.47
N GLY A 72 20.75 -4.99 -22.34
CA GLY A 72 21.69 -4.06 -22.95
C GLY A 72 21.43 -3.97 -24.46
N PRO A 73 21.93 -2.92 -25.14
CA PRO A 73 21.69 -2.68 -26.56
C PRO A 73 22.10 -3.83 -27.50
N ASP A 74 22.80 -4.84 -26.97
CA ASP A 74 23.33 -6.02 -27.67
C ASP A 74 22.37 -7.23 -27.72
N GLN A 75 21.13 -7.11 -27.22
CA GLN A 75 20.15 -8.21 -27.22
C GLN A 75 18.84 -7.88 -27.98
N ARG A 76 18.94 -7.20 -29.12
CA ARG A 76 17.84 -7.13 -30.08
C ARG A 76 18.23 -7.98 -31.30
N PRO A 77 17.42 -8.98 -31.73
CA PRO A 77 17.70 -9.74 -32.94
C PRO A 77 17.67 -8.86 -34.19
#